data_AF-A0AAV5MTZ6-F1
#
_entry.id   AF-A0AAV5MTZ6-F1
#
_cell.length_a   1.000
_cell.length_b   1.000
_cell.length_c   1.000
_cell.angle_alpha   90.00
_cell.angle_beta   90.00
_cell.angle_gamma   90.00
#
_symmetry.space_group_name_H-M   'P 1'
#
loop_
_entity.id
_entity.type
_entity.pdbx_description
1 polymer ?
#
loop_
_entity_poly.entity_id
_entity_poly.type
_entity_poly.pdbx_seq_one_letter_code
_entity_poly.pdbx_strand_id
1 'polypeptide(L)' 'MDQISLDYALFTATGTVVFEDQLQYLNLFDALVYAVCSALKKSGGGSVEIVVSETGWPSDGGNSDNHGQC' A
#
# COMPACT_ATOMS: atom_id res chain seq x y z
N MET A 1 14.75 6.73 4.66
CA MET A 1 13.42 6.17 4.35
C MET A 1 12.92 6.93 3.15
N ASP A 2 12.72 6.26 2.03
CA ASP A 2 12.16 6.91 0.84
C ASP A 2 10.74 7.37 1.12
N GLN A 3 10.41 8.59 0.69
CA GLN A 3 9.06 9.12 0.84
C GLN A 3 8.15 8.44 -0.17
N ILE A 4 7.04 7.87 0.32
CA ILE A 4 5.98 7.35 -0.52
C ILE A 4 5.26 8.53 -1.16
N SER A 5 5.19 8.57 -2.49
CA SER A 5 4.45 9.62 -3.21
C SER A 5 2.96 9.52 -2.91
N LEU A 6 2.31 10.69 -2.73
CA LEU A 6 0.86 10.76 -2.59
C LEU A 6 0.16 10.20 -3.83
N ASP A 7 0.69 10.45 -5.03
CA ASP A 7 0.10 9.94 -6.27
C ASP A 7 0.10 8.41 -6.34
N TYR A 8 1.12 7.79 -5.76
CA TYR A 8 1.22 6.34 -5.66
C TYR A 8 0.20 5.76 -4.67
N ALA A 9 -0.04 6.44 -3.56
CA ALA A 9 -1.05 6.05 -2.59
C ALA A 9 -2.49 6.27 -3.10
N LEU A 10 -2.73 7.32 -3.88
CA LEU A 10 -4.05 7.75 -4.37
C LEU A 10 -4.43 7.17 -5.74
N PHE A 11 -3.67 6.22 -6.29
CA PHE A 11 -3.93 5.61 -7.60
C PHE A 11 -3.86 6.60 -8.78
N THR A 12 -3.11 7.70 -8.65
CA THR A 12 -2.98 8.75 -9.67
C THR A 12 -1.61 8.79 -10.34
N ALA A 13 -0.69 7.89 -9.99
CA ALA A 13 0.61 7.81 -10.64
C ALA A 13 0.45 7.53 -12.15
N THR A 14 1.19 8.27 -12.98
CA THR A 14 1.13 8.18 -14.45
C THR A 14 2.10 7.15 -15.03
N GLY A 15 2.87 6.47 -14.19
CA GLY A 15 3.84 5.47 -14.58
C GLY A 15 4.20 4.54 -13.43
N THR A 16 5.02 3.53 -13.73
CA THR A 16 5.49 2.55 -12.76
C THR A 16 6.30 3.23 -11.66
N VAL A 17 5.87 3.06 -10.42
CA VAL A 17 6.56 3.60 -9.24
C VAL A 17 7.49 2.54 -8.65
N VAL A 18 7.04 1.28 -8.62
CA VAL A 18 7.85 0.14 -8.16
C VAL A 18 7.90 -0.93 -9.26
N PHE A 19 9.11 -1.42 -9.54
CA PHE A 19 9.34 -2.55 -10.43
C PHE A 19 10.10 -3.64 -9.67
N GLU A 20 9.45 -4.78 -9.44
CA GLU A 20 10.00 -5.90 -8.67
C GLU A 20 9.52 -7.22 -9.27
N ASP A 21 10.39 -8.23 -9.36
CA ASP A 21 10.05 -9.57 -9.89
C ASP A 21 9.27 -9.55 -11.22
N GLN A 22 9.62 -8.64 -12.12
CA GLN A 22 8.94 -8.41 -13.42
C GLN A 22 7.51 -7.84 -13.32
N LEU A 23 7.08 -7.47 -12.12
CA LEU A 23 5.80 -6.82 -11.85
C LEU A 23 5.98 -5.31 -11.73
N GLN A 24 5.02 -4.58 -12.26
CA GLN A 24 4.98 -3.12 -12.26
C GLN A 24 3.82 -2.67 -11.39
N TYR A 25 4.12 -1.91 -10.34
CA TYR A 25 3.13 -1.33 -9.45
C TYR A 25 3.00 0.16 -9.70
N LEU A 26 1.80 0.57 -10.08
CA LEU A 26 1.41 1.96 -10.30
C LEU A 26 0.66 2.53 -9.09
N ASN A 27 0.24 1.69 -8.16
CA ASN A 27 -0.38 2.10 -6.91
C ASN A 27 0.16 1.29 -5.73
N LEU A 28 0.14 1.91 -4.55
CA LEU A 28 0.65 1.32 -3.32
C LEU A 28 -0.17 0.11 -2.86
N PHE A 29 -1.48 0.13 -3.10
CA PHE A 29 -2.39 -0.92 -2.67
C PHE A 29 -2.05 -2.27 -3.30
N ASP A 30 -1.81 -2.31 -4.62
CA ASP A 30 -1.42 -3.53 -5.33
C ASP A 30 -0.10 -4.09 -4.84
N ALA A 31 0.87 -3.22 -4.55
CA ALA A 31 2.16 -3.64 -3.98
C ALA A 31 1.98 -4.28 -2.60
N LEU A 32 1.11 -3.74 -1.76
CA LEU A 32 0.82 -4.30 -0.42
C LEU A 32 0.08 -5.64 -0.50
N VAL A 33 -0.95 -5.75 -1.34
CA VAL A 33 -1.69 -7.01 -1.54
C VAL A 33 -0.76 -8.09 -2.08
N TYR A 34 0.10 -7.74 -3.04
CA TYR A 34 1.09 -8.67 -3.57
C TYR A 34 2.11 -9.12 -2.53
N ALA A 35 2.58 -8.22 -1.67
CA ALA A 35 3.51 -8.55 -0.61
C ALA A 35 2.92 -9.62 0.34
N VAL A 36 1.66 -9.47 0.75
CA VAL A 36 0.95 -10.46 1.57
C VAL A 36 0.77 -11.78 0.83
N CYS A 37 0.35 -11.73 -0.44
CA CYS A 37 0.20 -12.93 -1.28
C CYS A 37 1.53 -13.69 -1.41
N SER A 38 2.63 -12.98 -1.62
CA SER A 38 3.97 -13.55 -1.72
C SER A 38 4.45 -14.17 -0.41
N ALA A 39 4.15 -13.55 0.71
CA ALA A 39 4.44 -14.10 2.03
C ALA A 39 3.67 -15.41 2.28
N LEU A 40 2.37 -15.44 1.97
CA LEU A 40 1.54 -16.64 2.12
C LEU A 40 1.99 -17.78 1.20
N LYS A 41 2.36 -17.48 -0.04
CA LYS A 41 2.94 -18.47 -0.96
C LYS A 41 4.22 -19.09 -0.37
N LYS A 42 5.11 -18.25 0.18
CA LYS A 42 6.37 -18.69 0.81
C LYS A 42 6.14 -19.51 2.08
N SER A 43 5.04 -19.27 2.80
CA SER A 43 4.67 -20.04 4.00
C SER A 43 3.87 -21.32 3.71
N GLY A 44 3.70 -21.70 2.43
CA GLY A 44 2.92 -22.88 2.03
C GLY A 44 1.40 -22.66 1.95
N GLY A 45 0.93 -21.43 2.14
CA GLY A 45 -0.48 -21.03 2.06
C GLY A 45 -0.92 -20.54 0.68
N GLY A 46 -0.28 -20.99 -0.40
CA GLY A 46 -0.52 -20.46 -1.76
C GLY A 46 -1.94 -20.65 -2.30
N SER A 47 -2.75 -21.50 -1.68
CA SER A 47 -4.16 -21.73 -2.02
C SER A 47 -5.15 -20.98 -1.10
N VAL A 48 -4.66 -20.19 -0.16
CA VAL A 48 -5.51 -19.40 0.75
C VAL A 48 -6.04 -18.19 0.00
N GLU A 49 -7.36 -18.01 0.03
CA GLU A 49 -8.01 -16.82 -0.50
C GLU A 49 -7.70 -15.60 0.37
N ILE A 50 -7.41 -14.47 -0.28
CA ILE A 50 -7.13 -13.20 0.38
C ILE A 50 -8.32 -12.28 0.15
N VAL A 51 -8.90 -11.76 1.23
CA VAL A 51 -9.98 -10.78 1.21
C VAL A 51 -9.52 -9.54 1.97
N VAL A 52 -9.69 -8.36 1.36
CA VAL A 52 -9.43 -7.09 2.04
C VAL A 52 -10.67 -6.74 2.85
N SER A 53 -10.57 -6.88 4.18
CA SER A 53 -11.66 -6.54 5.10
C SER A 53 -11.84 -5.03 5.26
N GLU A 54 -10.74 -4.28 5.17
CA GLU A 54 -10.68 -2.86 5.47
C GLU A 54 -9.73 -2.15 4.51
N THR A 55 -10.17 -1.01 3.98
CA THR A 55 -9.37 -0.07 3.19
C THR A 55 -10.06 1.30 3.28
N GLY A 56 -9.28 2.37 3.31
CA GLY A 56 -9.85 3.70 3.43
C GLY A 56 -8.83 4.81 3.36
N TRP A 57 -9.35 6.04 3.24
CA TRP A 57 -8.59 7.27 3.31
C TRP A 57 -9.35 8.26 4.20
N PRO A 58 -8.71 8.89 5.20
CA PRO A 58 -9.40 9.84 6.06
C PRO A 58 -9.81 11.09 5.26
N SER A 59 -11.04 11.57 5.48
CA SER A 59 -11.53 12.80 4.84
C SER A 59 -11.02 14.07 5.51
N ASP A 60 -10.62 13.99 6.78
CA ASP A 60 -10.12 15.11 7.60
C ASP A 60 -9.29 14.56 8.79
N GLY A 61 -8.70 15.44 9.61
CA GLY A 61 -7.83 15.09 10.73
C GLY A 61 -6.35 14.95 10.35
N GLY A 62 -5.99 15.38 9.14
CA GLY A 62 -4.64 15.31 8.58
C GLY A 62 -3.75 16.51 8.88
N ASN A 63 -4.24 17.51 9.62
CA ASN A 63 -3.39 18.56 10.13
C ASN A 63 -2.50 17.99 11.23
N SER A 64 -1.19 18.23 11.11
CA SER A 64 -0.23 17.95 12.17
C SER A 64 -0.56 18.86 13.36
N ASP A 65 -1.47 18.41 14.21
CA ASP A 65 -1.63 18.99 15.53
C ASP A 65 -0.35 18.67 16.30
N ASN A 66 0.49 19.68 16.42
CA ASN A 66 1.47 19.80 17.49
C ASN A 66 0.75 19.94 18.85
N HIS A 67 -0.26 19.09 19.13
CA HIS A 67 -1.01 19.06 20.38
C HIS A 67 -0.18 18.35 21.44
N GLY A 68 0.95 18.97 21.75
CA GLY A 68 1.57 18.91 23.05
C GLY A 68 1.46 20.27 23.71
N GLN A 69 0.23 20.71 24.05
CA GLN A 69 -0.03 21.61 25.18
C GLN A 69 -1.44 21.34 25.73
N CYS A 70 -1.47 21.00 27.02
CA CYS A 70 -2.58 20.60 27.91
C CYS A 70 -2.83 19.10 28.00
#